data_AF-A0A9W9IE25-F1
#
_entry.id   AF-A0A9W9IE25-F1
#
_cell.length_a   1.000
_cell.length_b   1.000
_cell.length_c   1.000
_cell.angle_alpha   90.00
_cell.angle_beta   90.00
_cell.angle_gamma   90.00
#
_symmetry.space_group_name_H-M   'P 1'
#
loop_
_entity.id
_entity.type
_entity.pdbx_description
1 polymer ?
#
loop_
_entity_poly.entity_id
_entity_poly.type
_entity_poly.pdbx_seq_one_letter_code
_entity_poly.pdbx_strand_id
1 'polypeptide(L)'
;MKPFIPISLPELVPFEEYQREATLEGDADATILDRASKAITEARKAWEATLGHGAFAEDPSAPSQRPTIAIEEDWQRDVKDTMRACIGASIAIETVKKSLAGASGDNQPLNVQVSIPETGSKSQWHDWWVVPQITPKAHA
;
A
#
# COMPACT_ATOMS: atom_id res chain seq x y z
N MET A 1 -9.50 -15.82 -8.46
CA MET A 1 -10.76 -15.99 -7.70
C MET A 1 -11.31 -17.42 -7.63
N LYS A 2 -10.69 -18.42 -8.25
CA LYS A 2 -11.19 -19.82 -8.21
C LYS A 2 -11.45 -20.38 -6.80
N PRO A 3 -10.59 -20.13 -5.79
CA PRO A 3 -10.85 -20.59 -4.43
C PRO A 3 -12.12 -20.01 -3.78
N PHE A 4 -12.63 -18.89 -4.30
CA PHE A 4 -13.77 -18.16 -3.74
C PHE A 4 -15.09 -18.45 -4.46
N ILE A 5 -15.10 -19.23 -5.55
CA ILE A 5 -16.32 -19.62 -6.28
C ILE A 5 -17.39 -20.28 -5.39
N PRO A 6 -17.05 -21.13 -4.40
CA PRO A 6 -18.05 -21.72 -3.52
C PRO A 6 -18.68 -20.72 -2.54
N ILE A 7 -18.06 -19.55 -2.32
CA ILE A 7 -18.53 -18.55 -1.37
C ILE A 7 -19.46 -17.61 -2.13
N SER A 8 -20.74 -17.65 -1.79
CA SER A 8 -21.77 -16.87 -2.48
C SER A 8 -21.91 -15.43 -1.98
N LEU A 9 -21.36 -15.10 -0.80
CA LEU A 9 -21.44 -13.78 -0.18
C LEU A 9 -20.08 -13.35 0.40
N PRO A 10 -19.56 -12.15 0.06
CA PRO A 10 -20.08 -11.24 -0.98
C PRO A 10 -20.02 -11.89 -2.37
N GLU A 11 -20.89 -11.44 -3.29
CA GLU A 11 -20.90 -11.93 -4.67
C GLU A 11 -19.54 -11.68 -5.34
N LEU A 12 -19.16 -12.58 -6.24
CA LEU A 12 -17.92 -12.42 -7.01
C LEU A 12 -18.04 -11.31 -8.04
N VAL A 13 -17.11 -10.36 -7.99
CA VAL A 13 -16.96 -9.30 -9.00
C VAL A 13 -16.74 -9.93 -10.38
N PRO A 14 -17.58 -9.63 -11.38
CA PRO A 14 -17.37 -10.06 -12.75
C PRO A 14 -16.02 -9.61 -13.31
N PHE A 15 -15.45 -10.38 -14.23
CA PHE A 15 -14.12 -10.09 -14.78
C PHE A 15 -14.03 -8.71 -15.43
N GLU A 16 -15.05 -8.29 -16.17
CA GLU A 16 -15.08 -7.00 -16.87
C GLU A 16 -15.00 -5.82 -15.89
N GLU A 17 -15.73 -5.91 -14.77
CA GLU A 17 -15.68 -4.91 -13.72
C GLU A 17 -14.31 -4.91 -13.03
N TYR A 18 -13.80 -6.09 -12.66
CA TYR A 18 -12.44 -6.19 -12.11
C TYR A 18 -11.39 -5.56 -13.03
N GLN A 19 -11.45 -5.85 -14.33
CA GLN A 19 -10.51 -5.31 -15.31
C GLN A 19 -10.57 -3.79 -15.35
N ARG A 20 -11.76 -3.22 -15.52
CA ARG A 20 -11.97 -1.77 -15.59
C ARG A 20 -11.43 -1.05 -14.34
N GLU A 21 -11.76 -1.57 -13.16
CA GLU A 21 -11.31 -1.00 -11.89
C GLU A 21 -9.80 -1.19 -11.66
N ALA A 22 -9.23 -2.34 -12.05
CA ALA A 22 -7.80 -2.62 -11.87
C ALA A 22 -6.91 -1.79 -12.82
N THR A 23 -7.39 -1.47 -14.02
CA THR A 23 -6.70 -0.59 -14.96
C THR A 23 -7.03 0.88 -14.75
N LEU A 24 -7.96 1.21 -13.84
CA LEU A 24 -8.46 2.56 -13.60
C LEU A 24 -8.94 3.22 -14.90
N GLU A 25 -9.64 2.43 -15.72
CA GLU A 25 -10.04 2.86 -17.06
C GLU A 25 -10.97 4.08 -17.00
N GLY A 26 -10.64 5.12 -17.76
CA GLY A 26 -11.41 6.36 -17.85
C GLY A 26 -10.96 7.48 -16.90
N ASP A 27 -10.06 7.21 -15.96
CA ASP A 27 -9.43 8.26 -15.15
C ASP A 27 -8.10 8.73 -15.77
N ALA A 28 -7.82 10.02 -15.66
CA ALA A 28 -6.53 10.58 -16.09
C ALA A 28 -5.42 10.26 -15.07
N ASP A 29 -4.21 9.98 -15.54
CA ASP A 29 -3.04 9.68 -14.70
C ASP A 29 -2.81 10.71 -13.59
N ALA A 30 -2.95 12.00 -13.91
CA ALA A 30 -2.79 13.09 -12.95
C ALA A 30 -3.82 12.99 -11.80
N THR A 31 -5.06 12.61 -12.12
CA THR A 31 -6.13 12.40 -11.14
C THR A 31 -5.86 11.16 -10.29
N ILE A 32 -5.43 10.06 -10.91
CA ILE A 32 -5.06 8.83 -10.21
C ILE A 32 -3.93 9.10 -9.21
N LEU A 33 -2.88 9.79 -9.64
CA LEU A 33 -1.73 10.10 -8.78
C LEU A 33 -2.09 11.05 -7.64
N ASP A 34 -2.97 12.05 -7.87
CA ASP A 34 -3.45 12.93 -6.80
C ASP A 34 -4.28 12.17 -5.75
N ARG A 35 -5.19 11.29 -6.20
CA ARG A 35 -5.96 10.41 -5.30
C ARG A 35 -5.02 9.50 -4.51
N ALA A 36 -4.02 8.90 -5.16
CA ALA A 36 -3.04 8.04 -4.51
C ALA A 36 -2.21 8.78 -3.46
N SER A 37 -1.73 10.00 -3.76
CA SER A 37 -0.99 10.84 -2.79
C SER A 37 -1.81 11.18 -1.55
N LYS A 38 -3.12 11.46 -1.72
CA LYS A 38 -4.04 11.72 -0.61
C LYS A 38 -4.28 10.45 0.22
N ALA A 39 -4.65 9.35 -0.43
CA ALA A 39 -4.95 8.09 0.22
C ALA A 39 -3.76 7.56 1.03
N ILE A 40 -2.53 7.65 0.50
CA ILE A 40 -1.35 7.17 1.22
C ILE A 40 -1.00 8.05 2.43
N THR A 41 -1.27 9.36 2.35
CA THR A 41 -1.11 10.30 3.46
C THR A 41 -2.12 10.00 4.57
N GLU A 42 -3.37 9.75 4.21
CA GLU A 42 -4.43 9.37 5.15
C GLU A 42 -4.13 8.01 5.80
N ALA A 43 -3.72 7.02 5.02
CA ALA A 43 -3.33 5.70 5.52
C ALA A 43 -2.20 5.81 6.55
N ARG A 44 -1.15 6.59 6.26
CA ARG A 44 -0.05 6.81 7.20
C ARG A 44 -0.55 7.43 8.51
N LYS A 45 -1.39 8.46 8.45
CA LYS A 45 -1.97 9.09 9.65
C LYS A 45 -2.83 8.12 10.46
N ALA A 46 -3.62 7.28 9.78
CA ALA A 46 -4.44 6.26 10.42
C ALA A 46 -3.58 5.22 11.16
N TRP A 47 -2.45 4.80 10.58
CA TRP A 47 -1.51 3.89 11.24
C TRP A 47 -0.75 4.54 12.39
N GLU A 48 -0.39 5.83 12.28
CA GLU A 48 0.18 6.60 13.38
C GLU A 48 -0.80 6.70 14.57
N ALA A 49 -2.09 6.97 14.29
CA ALA A 49 -3.13 6.96 15.31
C ALA A 49 -3.34 5.56 15.91
N THR A 50 -3.32 4.52 15.07
CA THR A 50 -3.42 3.11 15.52
C THR A 50 -2.29 2.76 16.49
N LEU A 51 -1.05 3.11 16.15
CA LEU A 51 0.09 2.92 17.04
C LEU A 51 -0.08 3.69 18.36
N GLY A 52 -0.63 4.91 18.31
CA GLY A 52 -0.90 5.74 19.48
C GLY A 52 -1.96 5.17 20.43
N HIS A 53 -2.98 4.47 19.91
CA HIS A 53 -3.99 3.79 20.74
C HIS A 53 -3.46 2.49 21.38
N GLY A 54 -2.36 1.93 20.86
CA GLY A 54 -1.77 0.70 21.35
C GLY A 54 -2.46 -0.57 20.84
N ALA A 55 -1.87 -1.72 21.17
CA ALA A 55 -2.28 -3.02 20.62
C ALA A 55 -3.59 -3.55 21.20
N PHE A 56 -3.96 -3.09 22.39
CA PHE A 56 -5.04 -3.67 23.18
C PHE A 56 -6.13 -2.64 23.42
N ALA A 57 -7.38 -3.05 23.20
CA ALA A 57 -8.53 -2.22 23.56
C ALA A 57 -8.68 -2.17 25.08
N GLU A 58 -9.06 -1.01 25.60
CA GLU A 58 -9.44 -0.86 27.00
C GLU A 58 -10.80 -1.54 27.23
N ASP A 59 -10.81 -2.69 27.90
CA ASP A 59 -12.04 -3.35 28.34
C ASP A 59 -12.25 -3.10 29.85
N PRO A 60 -13.19 -2.22 30.24
CA PRO A 60 -13.46 -1.91 31.64
C PRO A 60 -14.08 -3.09 32.42
N SER A 61 -14.55 -4.13 31.73
CA SER A 61 -15.11 -5.35 32.33
C SER A 61 -14.09 -6.47 32.51
N ALA A 62 -12.89 -6.33 31.92
CA ALA A 62 -11.87 -7.36 31.98
C ALA A 62 -11.10 -7.33 33.33
N PRO A 63 -10.88 -8.48 33.98
CA PRO A 63 -10.04 -8.54 35.16
C PRO A 63 -8.61 -8.16 34.77
N SER A 64 -8.10 -7.06 35.34
CA SER A 64 -6.73 -6.52 35.23
C SER A 64 -5.85 -7.29 34.24
N GLN A 65 -5.98 -6.99 32.95
CA GLN A 65 -5.23 -7.68 31.91
C GLN A 65 -3.75 -7.30 32.08
N ARG A 66 -2.92 -8.26 32.51
CA ARG A 66 -1.47 -8.08 32.35
C ARG A 66 -1.22 -8.02 30.85
N PRO A 67 -0.53 -6.98 30.33
CA PRO A 67 -0.22 -6.92 28.91
C PRO A 67 0.59 -8.15 28.52
N THR A 68 0.14 -8.84 27.47
CA THR A 68 0.87 -9.96 26.88
C THR A 68 2.04 -9.40 26.08
N ILE A 69 3.14 -9.07 26.77
CA ILE A 69 4.30 -8.32 26.27
C ILE A 69 4.78 -8.83 24.89
N ALA A 70 4.89 -10.15 24.73
CA ALA A 70 5.35 -10.75 23.47
C ALA A 70 4.44 -10.43 22.26
N ILE A 71 3.12 -10.39 22.46
CA ILE A 71 2.15 -10.07 21.40
C ILE A 71 2.21 -8.57 21.07
N GLU A 72 2.40 -7.73 22.10
CA GLU A 72 2.50 -6.28 21.92
C GLU A 72 3.71 -5.91 21.07
N GLU A 73 4.87 -6.50 21.35
CA GLU A 73 6.11 -6.25 20.60
C GLU A 73 5.96 -6.65 19.12
N ASP A 74 5.38 -7.82 18.86
CA ASP A 74 5.11 -8.31 17.50
C ASP A 74 4.13 -7.41 16.76
N TRP A 75 3.03 -7.01 17.40
CA TRP A 75 2.06 -6.08 16.85
C TRP A 75 2.67 -4.71 16.55
N GLN A 76 3.47 -4.16 17.49
CA GLN A 76 4.12 -2.88 17.30
C GLN A 76 5.11 -2.91 16.13
N ARG A 77 5.82 -4.03 15.94
CA ARG A 77 6.69 -4.24 14.77
C ARG A 77 5.86 -4.21 13.49
N ASP A 78 4.78 -4.99 13.42
CA ASP A 78 3.90 -5.10 12.25
C ASP A 78 3.30 -3.74 11.82
N VAL A 79 2.80 -2.96 12.79
CA VAL A 79 2.28 -1.60 12.55
C VAL A 79 3.39 -0.67 12.03
N LYS A 80 4.61 -0.76 12.60
CA LYS A 80 5.76 0.03 12.13
C LYS A 80 6.20 -0.38 10.73
N ASP A 81 6.14 -1.66 10.39
CA ASP A 81 6.44 -2.18 9.07
C ASP A 81 5.41 -1.73 8.04
N THR A 82 4.12 -1.68 8.42
CA THR A 82 3.07 -1.08 7.59
C THR A 82 3.31 0.42 7.36
N MET A 83 3.73 1.18 8.38
CA MET A 83 4.09 2.58 8.20
C MET A 83 5.30 2.76 7.26
N ARG A 84 6.31 1.89 7.35
CA ARG A 84 7.45 1.89 6.40
C ARG A 84 6.98 1.62 4.97
N ALA A 85 6.04 0.69 4.78
CA ALA A 85 5.41 0.47 3.48
C ALA A 85 4.66 1.74 2.98
N CYS A 86 3.92 2.44 3.84
CA CYS A 86 3.28 3.71 3.44
C CYS A 86 4.30 4.77 2.98
N ILE A 87 5.45 4.85 3.64
CA ILE A 87 6.54 5.75 3.25
C ILE A 87 7.11 5.34 1.89
N GLY A 88 7.40 4.04 1.69
CA GLY A 88 7.86 3.51 0.41
C GLY A 88 6.88 3.81 -0.73
N ALA A 89 5.59 3.61 -0.49
CA ALA A 89 4.54 3.87 -1.47
C ALA A 89 4.46 5.37 -1.81
N SER A 90 4.58 6.25 -0.82
CA SER A 90 4.65 7.70 -1.05
C SER A 90 5.83 8.09 -1.95
N ILE A 91 7.01 7.48 -1.76
CA ILE A 91 8.19 7.71 -2.60
C ILE A 91 7.94 7.20 -4.02
N ALA A 92 7.34 6.02 -4.18
CA ALA A 92 7.03 5.43 -5.47
C ALA A 92 6.06 6.32 -6.28
N ILE A 93 4.97 6.77 -5.65
CA ILE A 93 3.98 7.69 -6.25
C ILE A 93 4.65 8.99 -6.69
N GLU A 94 5.44 9.62 -5.82
CA GLU A 94 6.13 10.88 -6.14
C GLU A 94 7.17 10.71 -7.26
N THR A 95 7.81 9.56 -7.34
CA THR A 95 8.75 9.26 -8.44
C THR A 95 8.02 9.18 -9.77
N VAL A 96 6.90 8.45 -9.83
CA VAL A 96 6.07 8.37 -11.06
C VAL A 96 5.55 9.74 -11.46
N LYS A 97 5.04 10.51 -10.49
CA LYS A 97 4.53 11.87 -10.73
C LYS A 97 5.59 12.79 -11.33
N LYS A 98 6.82 12.74 -10.84
CA LYS A 98 7.96 13.49 -11.39
C LYS A 98 8.34 13.01 -12.79
N SER A 99 8.39 11.70 -13.00
CA SER A 99 8.69 11.12 -14.31
C SER A 99 7.65 11.49 -15.36
N LEU A 100 6.37 11.53 -14.99
CA LEU A 100 5.28 11.94 -15.88
C LEU A 100 5.34 13.44 -16.20
N ALA A 101 5.61 14.28 -15.20
CA ALA A 101 5.77 15.72 -15.43
C ALA A 101 6.97 16.07 -16.33
N GLY A 102 8.01 15.24 -16.35
CA GLY A 102 9.17 15.39 -17.23
C GLY A 102 9.01 14.74 -18.62
N ALA A 103 7.95 13.94 -18.84
CA ALA A 103 7.70 13.30 -20.12
C ALA A 103 7.12 14.32 -21.11
N SER A 104 7.81 14.49 -22.25
CA SER A 104 7.41 15.44 -23.29
C SER A 104 6.49 14.76 -24.31
N GLY A 105 5.28 14.37 -23.90
CA GLY A 105 4.21 13.90 -24.78
C GLY A 105 3.51 12.62 -24.33
N ASP A 106 2.23 12.49 -24.73
CA ASP A 106 1.28 11.45 -24.30
C ASP A 106 1.64 10.00 -24.69
N ASN A 107 2.73 9.78 -25.44
CA ASN A 107 3.04 8.46 -26.00
C ASN A 107 4.52 8.05 -25.88
N GLN A 108 5.30 8.76 -25.05
CA GLN A 108 6.69 8.40 -24.78
C GLN A 108 6.74 7.48 -23.55
N PRO A 109 7.40 6.31 -23.62
CA PRO A 109 7.53 5.46 -22.45
C PRO A 109 8.28 6.20 -21.34
N LEU A 110 7.76 6.11 -20.12
CA LEU A 110 8.44 6.66 -18.95
C LEU A 110 9.78 5.95 -18.76
N ASN A 111 10.85 6.73 -18.59
CA ASN A 111 12.18 6.21 -18.28
C ASN A 111 12.29 5.80 -16.81
N VAL A 112 11.45 4.85 -16.40
CA VAL A 112 11.43 4.29 -15.05
C VAL A 112 11.68 2.77 -15.10
N GLN A 113 12.30 2.27 -14.05
CA GLN A 113 12.43 0.85 -13.77
C GLN A 113 11.55 0.54 -12.55
N VAL A 114 10.74 -0.49 -12.68
CA VAL A 114 9.90 -1.00 -11.60
C VAL A 114 10.47 -2.33 -11.15
N SER A 115 10.74 -2.46 -9.85
CA SER A 115 11.15 -3.71 -9.20
C SER A 115 10.14 -4.05 -8.12
N ILE A 116 9.64 -5.28 -8.12
CA ILE A 116 8.76 -5.78 -7.07
C ILE A 116 9.65 -6.59 -6.12
N PRO A 117 9.74 -6.23 -4.83
CA PRO A 117 10.60 -6.93 -3.90
C PRO A 117 10.11 -8.37 -3.70
N GLU A 118 11.04 -9.32 -3.69
CA GLU A 118 10.74 -10.72 -3.39
C GLU A 118 10.33 -10.90 -1.93
N THR A 119 9.48 -11.89 -1.66
CA THR A 119 9.03 -12.20 -0.31
C THR A 119 10.21 -12.61 0.59
N GLY A 120 10.35 -11.97 1.74
CA GLY A 120 11.47 -12.14 2.68
C GLY A 120 12.71 -11.31 2.34
N SER A 121 12.71 -10.52 1.26
CA SER A 121 13.86 -9.67 0.90
C SER A 121 13.96 -8.45 1.82
N LYS A 122 15.17 -7.90 1.99
CA LYS A 122 15.40 -6.67 2.79
C LYS A 122 14.69 -5.43 2.22
N SER A 123 14.36 -5.47 0.94
CA SER A 123 13.61 -4.43 0.22
C SER A 123 12.09 -4.54 0.43
N GLN A 124 11.60 -5.64 1.00
CA GLN A 124 10.21 -5.80 1.38
C GLN A 124 10.02 -5.20 2.77
N TRP A 125 9.20 -4.14 2.85
CA TRP A 125 8.90 -3.50 4.13
C TRP A 125 7.84 -4.23 4.93
N HIS A 126 6.93 -4.95 4.27
CA HIS A 126 5.82 -5.67 4.90
C HIS A 126 5.42 -6.89 4.07
N ASP A 127 5.02 -7.97 4.74
CA ASP A 127 4.72 -9.25 4.09
C ASP A 127 3.48 -9.19 3.18
N TRP A 128 2.45 -8.44 3.61
CA TRP A 128 1.18 -8.33 2.88
C TRP A 128 1.00 -7.04 2.07
N TRP A 129 1.81 -6.01 2.35
CA TRP A 129 1.72 -4.71 1.69
C TRP A 129 2.97 -4.49 0.83
N VAL A 130 3.07 -5.27 -0.25
CA VAL A 130 4.20 -5.21 -1.18
C VAL A 130 4.17 -3.88 -1.91
N VAL A 131 5.24 -3.10 -1.77
CA VAL A 131 5.37 -1.79 -2.41
C VAL A 131 6.40 -1.89 -3.54
N PRO A 132 6.02 -1.56 -4.79
CA PRO A 132 6.95 -1.51 -5.91
C PRO A 132 8.03 -0.44 -5.69
N GLN A 133 9.26 -0.78 -6.00
CA GLN A 133 10.37 0.16 -6.03
C GLN A 133 10.48 0.75 -7.43
N ILE A 134 10.34 2.07 -7.52
CA ILE A 134 10.36 2.79 -8.78
C ILE A 134 11.59 3.68 -8.80
N THR A 135 12.47 3.45 -9.77
CA THR A 135 13.69 4.24 -9.95
C THR A 135 13.73 4.85 -11.35
N PRO A 136 14.19 6.10 -11.51
CA PRO A 136 14.49 6.64 -12.84
C PRO A 136 15.59 5.81 -13.50
N LYS A 137 15.42 5.42 -14.76
CA LYS A 137 16.51 4.86 -15.56
C LYS A 137 17.50 5.98 -15.87
N ALA A 138 18.77 5.80 -15.51
CA ALA A 138 19.82 6.73 -15.91
C ALA A 138 19.96 6.72 -17.45
N HIS A 139 20.13 7.90 -18.05
CA HIS A 139 20.55 8.00 -19.44
C HIS A 139 21.94 7.37 -19.58
N ALA A 140 22.05 6.30 -20.37
CA ALA A 140 23.32 5.79 -20.87
C ALA A 140 23.86 6.70 -21.98
#